data_AF-G2Z8Q5-F1
#
_entry.id   AF-G2Z8Q5-F1
#
_cell.length_a   1.000
_cell.length_b   1.000
_cell.length_c   1.000
_cell.angle_alpha   90.00
_cell.angle_beta   90.00
_cell.angle_gamma   90.00
#
_symmetry.space_group_name_H-M   'P 1'
#
loop_
_entity.id
_entity.type
_entity.pdbx_description
1 polymer ?
#
loop_
_entity_poly.entity_id
_entity_poly.type
_entity_poly.pdbx_seq_one_letter_code
_entity_poly.pdbx_strand_id
1 'polypeptide(L)'
;MKKFASKNVRIIIALVIGVMVFAPAFHTKAADNNIGFDFKLKPNCANSGSSSRYRETSSVNNPWKVRVNNSTEGKGTIASFWLGTYNNDKKAVRGSAIMNITQGAKARYCGAYKVANKNTTYLAAENNNYTSKTYYVDGIWDEETW
;
A
#
# COMPACT_ATOMS: atom_id res chain seq x y z
N MET A 1 -10.78 45.74 -51.08
CA MET A 1 -10.72 44.36 -50.51
C MET A 1 -9.52 43.63 -51.12
N LYS A 2 -8.41 43.50 -50.39
CA LYS A 2 -7.23 42.74 -50.85
C LYS A 2 -7.21 41.39 -50.14
N LYS A 3 -7.54 40.31 -50.87
CA LYS A 3 -7.32 38.93 -50.43
C LYS A 3 -5.81 38.64 -50.54
N PHE A 4 -5.07 38.75 -49.45
CA PHE A 4 -3.76 38.12 -49.32
C PHE A 4 -3.94 36.77 -48.64
N ALA A 5 -4.18 35.74 -49.46
CA ALA A 5 -3.81 34.39 -49.06
C ALA A 5 -2.29 34.31 -49.12
N SER A 6 -1.61 34.64 -48.01
CA SER A 6 -0.16 34.51 -47.92
C SER A 6 0.19 33.08 -47.53
N LYS A 7 1.01 32.47 -48.38
CA LYS A 7 1.50 31.09 -48.40
C LYS A 7 2.39 30.70 -47.21
N ASN A 8 2.29 31.43 -46.08
CA ASN A 8 3.20 31.34 -44.93
C ASN A 8 2.52 30.89 -43.63
N VAL A 9 1.20 30.67 -43.62
CA VAL A 9 0.48 30.20 -42.41
C VAL A 9 0.63 28.70 -42.17
N ARG A 10 1.04 27.92 -43.18
CA ARG A 10 1.12 26.45 -43.08
C ARG A 10 2.39 25.90 -42.41
N ILE A 11 3.40 26.73 -42.12
CA ILE A 11 4.67 26.26 -41.54
C ILE A 11 4.76 26.48 -40.01
N ILE A 12 3.86 27.27 -39.42
CA ILE A 12 3.90 27.52 -37.96
C ILE A 12 3.19 26.41 -37.16
N ILE A 13 2.29 25.63 -37.77
CA ILE A 13 1.55 24.57 -37.07
C ILE A 13 2.37 23.27 -36.92
N ALA A 14 3.39 23.05 -37.75
CA ALA A 14 4.21 21.83 -37.68
C ALA A 14 5.23 21.82 -36.54
N LEU A 15 5.52 22.98 -35.92
CA LEU A 15 6.53 23.10 -34.85
C LEU A 15 5.95 23.00 -33.43
N VAL A 16 4.62 22.99 -33.28
CA VAL A 16 3.96 22.93 -31.95
C VAL A 16 3.61 21.50 -31.51
N ILE A 17 3.66 20.52 -32.42
CA ILE A 17 3.31 19.12 -32.11
C ILE A 17 4.54 18.31 -31.62
N GLY A 18 5.75 18.83 -31.79
CA GLY A 18 7.00 18.09 -31.56
C GLY A 18 7.51 18.01 -30.11
N VAL A 19 6.86 18.65 -29.12
CA VAL A 19 7.42 18.79 -27.76
C VAL A 19 6.61 18.07 -26.66
N MET A 20 5.56 17.31 -26.99
CA MET A 20 4.72 16.65 -25.97
C MET A 20 5.09 15.20 -25.62
N VAL A 21 6.18 14.63 -26.17
CA VAL A 21 6.51 13.22 -25.93
C VAL A 21 7.85 13.05 -25.22
N PHE A 22 8.07 13.77 -24.12
CA PHE A 22 9.02 13.36 -23.08
C PHE A 22 8.61 14.06 -21.78
N ALA A 23 7.40 13.78 -21.29
CA ALA A 23 7.25 13.77 -19.84
C ALA A 23 8.08 12.58 -19.37
N PRO A 24 9.22 12.76 -18.67
CA PRO A 24 9.78 11.62 -17.95
C PRO A 24 8.64 11.10 -17.09
N ALA A 25 8.30 9.82 -17.22
CA ALA A 25 7.49 9.16 -16.24
C ALA A 25 8.27 9.29 -14.93
N PHE A 26 7.93 10.32 -14.14
CA PHE A 26 8.37 10.44 -12.77
C PHE A 26 7.71 9.26 -12.07
N HIS A 27 8.36 8.11 -12.12
CA HIS A 27 8.16 7.07 -11.14
C HIS A 27 8.58 7.71 -9.83
N THR A 28 7.63 8.38 -9.16
CA THR A 28 7.78 8.70 -7.74
C THR A 28 8.04 7.38 -7.07
N LYS A 29 9.32 7.16 -6.72
CA LYS A 29 9.75 6.06 -5.88
C LYS A 29 8.85 6.07 -4.65
N ALA A 30 8.32 4.91 -4.28
CA ALA A 30 7.48 4.87 -3.11
C ALA A 30 8.31 5.33 -1.90
N ALA A 31 7.75 6.17 -1.06
CA ALA A 31 8.44 6.62 0.14
C ALA A 31 8.23 5.60 1.24
N ASP A 32 9.26 5.34 2.06
CA ASP A 32 9.17 4.51 3.26
C ASP A 32 8.44 5.28 4.38
N ASN A 33 7.14 5.42 4.22
CA ASN A 33 6.24 6.16 5.08
C ASN A 33 5.99 5.36 6.36
N ASN A 34 6.19 5.98 7.53
CA ASN A 34 5.85 5.35 8.82
C ASN A 34 4.37 5.60 9.12
N ILE A 35 3.48 4.92 8.39
CA ILE A 35 2.04 5.17 8.44
C ILE A 35 1.48 4.59 9.73
N GLY A 36 0.91 5.44 10.58
CA GLY A 36 0.28 4.99 11.82
C GLY A 36 -0.91 4.07 11.56
N PHE A 37 -1.04 3.01 12.35
CA PHE A 37 -2.28 2.25 12.47
C PHE A 37 -2.68 2.11 13.92
N ASP A 38 -3.98 1.89 14.09
CA ASP A 38 -4.62 1.78 15.39
C ASP A 38 -5.94 1.03 15.23
N PHE A 39 -6.10 -0.12 15.89
CA PHE A 39 -7.38 -0.85 15.89
C PHE A 39 -7.45 -1.93 16.98
N LYS A 40 -8.62 -2.54 17.11
CA LYS A 40 -8.87 -3.69 17.98
C LYS A 40 -8.64 -5.01 17.24
N LEU A 41 -7.84 -5.91 17.78
CA LEU A 41 -7.83 -7.34 17.47
C LEU A 41 -9.08 -7.98 18.05
N LYS A 42 -9.94 -8.52 17.17
CA LYS A 42 -11.19 -9.16 17.56
C LYS A 42 -10.93 -10.51 18.26
N PRO A 43 -11.89 -10.98 19.08
CA PRO A 43 -11.77 -12.28 19.73
C PRO A 43 -11.82 -13.43 18.71
N ASN A 44 -11.43 -14.62 19.16
CA ASN A 44 -11.53 -15.90 18.45
C ASN A 44 -10.79 -15.90 17.11
N CYS A 45 -9.63 -15.22 17.04
CA CYS A 45 -8.83 -15.05 15.82
C CYS A 45 -9.64 -14.42 14.66
N ALA A 46 -10.66 -13.61 14.94
CA ALA A 46 -11.39 -12.92 13.89
C ALA A 46 -10.56 -11.78 13.29
N ASN A 47 -10.69 -11.59 11.97
CA ASN A 47 -9.90 -10.61 11.24
C ASN A 47 -10.27 -9.16 11.61
N SER A 48 -9.23 -8.38 11.85
CA SER A 48 -9.23 -6.93 12.00
C SER A 48 -8.40 -6.30 10.88
N GLY A 49 -8.46 -4.98 10.75
CA GLY A 49 -7.61 -4.27 9.82
C GLY A 49 -7.70 -2.75 9.89
N SER A 50 -6.75 -2.11 9.21
CA SER A 50 -6.68 -0.66 9.05
C SER A 50 -7.63 -0.16 7.96
N SER A 51 -7.69 1.17 7.82
CA SER A 51 -8.15 1.79 6.57
C SER A 51 -7.24 1.41 5.39
N SER A 52 -7.79 1.47 4.19
CA SER A 52 -7.10 1.07 2.97
C SER A 52 -6.19 2.17 2.41
N ARG A 53 -5.16 1.75 1.66
CA ARG A 53 -4.21 2.59 0.93
C ARG A 53 -3.87 1.97 -0.42
N TYR A 54 -3.65 2.81 -1.42
CA TYR A 54 -3.30 2.32 -2.75
C TYR A 54 -1.80 2.05 -2.83
N ARG A 55 -1.44 0.84 -3.24
CA ARG A 55 -0.05 0.43 -3.44
C ARG A 55 0.36 0.73 -4.88
N GLU A 56 1.31 1.65 -5.08
CA GLU A 56 1.70 2.13 -6.41
C GLU A 56 2.67 1.21 -7.13
N THR A 57 3.36 0.30 -6.47
CA THR A 57 4.34 -0.54 -7.14
C THR A 57 3.70 -1.67 -7.94
N SER A 58 4.30 -1.98 -9.09
CA SER A 58 4.03 -3.19 -9.87
C SER A 58 4.95 -4.35 -9.50
N SER A 59 5.86 -4.15 -8.54
CA SER A 59 6.88 -5.13 -8.16
C SER A 59 6.50 -5.85 -6.87
N VAL A 60 6.49 -7.18 -6.92
CA VAL A 60 6.37 -8.03 -5.72
C VAL A 60 7.60 -7.94 -4.80
N ASN A 61 8.73 -7.48 -5.34
CA ASN A 61 9.99 -7.33 -4.60
C ASN A 61 10.04 -6.05 -3.78
N ASN A 62 9.15 -5.08 -4.04
CA ASN A 62 9.01 -3.92 -3.17
C ASN A 62 8.20 -4.35 -1.93
N PRO A 63 8.81 -4.55 -0.75
CA PRO A 63 8.09 -5.12 0.38
C PRO A 63 7.16 -4.08 1.00
N TRP A 64 6.11 -4.56 1.65
CA TRP A 64 5.37 -3.80 2.65
C TRP A 64 6.04 -4.01 4.01
N LYS A 65 5.76 -3.13 4.98
CA LYS A 65 6.32 -3.24 6.34
C LYS A 65 5.26 -3.14 7.42
N VAL A 66 5.58 -3.65 8.61
CA VAL A 66 4.79 -3.44 9.83
C VAL A 66 5.68 -3.50 11.07
N ARG A 67 5.32 -2.70 12.07
CA ARG A 67 5.88 -2.72 13.43
C ARG A 67 4.78 -2.44 14.43
N VAL A 68 4.66 -3.29 15.45
CA VAL A 68 3.73 -3.09 16.57
C VAL A 68 4.45 -2.34 17.67
N ASN A 69 3.95 -1.18 18.05
CA ASN A 69 4.48 -0.39 19.17
C ASN A 69 3.92 -0.92 20.49
N ASN A 70 2.60 -1.10 20.53
CA ASN A 70 1.90 -1.41 21.75
C ASN A 70 0.71 -2.37 21.50
N SER A 71 0.46 -3.22 22.49
CA SER A 71 -0.66 -4.16 22.55
C SER A 71 -1.18 -4.20 23.98
N THR A 72 -2.49 -4.06 24.16
CA THR A 72 -3.11 -4.18 25.49
C THR A 72 -3.20 -5.62 25.97
N GLU A 73 -2.79 -6.60 25.16
CA GLU A 73 -2.58 -7.98 25.62
C GLU A 73 -1.38 -8.07 26.58
N GLY A 74 -0.38 -7.20 26.40
CA GLY A 74 0.81 -7.13 27.25
C GLY A 74 2.11 -7.00 26.46
N LYS A 75 3.14 -6.43 27.09
CA LYS A 75 4.45 -6.24 26.45
C LYS A 75 5.05 -7.58 25.98
N GLY A 76 5.48 -7.63 24.72
CA GLY A 76 6.12 -8.80 24.12
C GLY A 76 5.13 -9.84 23.58
N THR A 77 3.83 -9.55 23.57
CA THR A 77 2.84 -10.40 22.90
C THR A 77 3.00 -10.33 21.38
N ILE A 78 2.37 -11.27 20.69
CA ILE A 78 2.52 -11.48 19.25
C ILE A 78 1.15 -11.38 18.60
N ALA A 79 1.06 -10.66 17.50
CA ALA A 79 -0.11 -10.70 16.62
C ALA A 79 0.30 -11.03 15.18
N SER A 80 -0.62 -11.62 14.45
CA SER A 80 -0.44 -12.03 13.05
C SER A 80 -0.89 -10.90 12.13
N PHE A 81 -0.06 -10.52 11.15
CA PHE A 81 -0.33 -9.45 10.20
C PHE A 81 -0.09 -9.89 8.76
N TRP A 82 -0.87 -9.36 7.83
CA TRP A 82 -0.66 -9.53 6.39
C TRP A 82 -1.20 -8.33 5.62
N LEU A 83 -0.75 -8.19 4.38
CA LEU A 83 -1.34 -7.27 3.43
C LEU A 83 -2.66 -7.87 2.92
N GLY A 84 -3.79 -7.21 3.17
CA GLY A 84 -5.08 -7.51 2.54
C GLY A 84 -5.25 -6.71 1.25
N THR A 85 -5.99 -7.24 0.28
CA THR A 85 -6.33 -6.55 -0.98
C THR A 85 -7.60 -7.15 -1.58
N TYR A 86 -7.94 -6.78 -2.82
CA TYR A 86 -9.14 -7.24 -3.51
C TYR A 86 -8.76 -7.91 -4.83
N ASN A 87 -9.40 -9.03 -5.16
CA ASN A 87 -9.25 -9.63 -6.49
C ASN A 87 -10.13 -8.89 -7.54
N ASN A 88 -10.11 -9.36 -8.78
CA ASN A 88 -10.89 -8.77 -9.87
C ASN A 88 -12.41 -8.75 -9.61
N ASP A 89 -12.91 -9.68 -8.79
CA ASP A 89 -14.32 -9.75 -8.38
C ASP A 89 -14.63 -8.83 -7.18
N LYS A 90 -13.69 -7.96 -6.78
CA LYS A 90 -13.76 -7.10 -5.60
C LYS A 90 -13.92 -7.88 -4.28
N LYS A 91 -13.54 -9.16 -4.26
CA LYS A 91 -13.52 -9.97 -3.03
C LYS A 91 -12.23 -9.74 -2.28
N ALA A 92 -12.33 -9.58 -0.97
CA ALA A 92 -11.17 -9.48 -0.10
C ALA A 92 -10.33 -10.77 -0.18
N VAL A 93 -9.05 -10.62 -0.47
CA VAL A 93 -8.07 -11.70 -0.59
C VAL A 93 -6.77 -11.31 0.10
N ARG A 94 -5.95 -12.32 0.40
CA ARG A 94 -4.63 -12.09 0.98
C ARG A 94 -3.66 -11.62 -0.10
N GLY A 95 -3.00 -10.50 0.16
CA GLY A 95 -1.98 -9.86 -0.68
C GLY A 95 -0.53 -10.15 -0.28
N SER A 96 -0.27 -10.94 0.77
CA SER A 96 1.08 -11.36 1.17
C SER A 96 1.10 -12.67 1.97
N ALA A 97 2.28 -13.12 2.41
CA ALA A 97 2.35 -14.08 3.52
C ALA A 97 1.92 -13.43 4.84
N ILE A 98 1.55 -14.26 5.82
CA ILE A 98 1.27 -13.81 7.19
C ILE A 98 2.60 -13.70 7.95
N MET A 99 2.75 -12.64 8.73
CA MET A 99 3.88 -12.40 9.62
C MET A 99 3.41 -12.34 11.07
N ASN A 100 4.09 -13.06 11.95
CA ASN A 100 3.96 -12.90 13.39
C ASN A 100 4.86 -11.77 13.86
N ILE A 101 4.27 -10.75 14.49
CA ILE A 101 4.96 -9.53 14.92
C ILE A 101 4.89 -9.43 16.43
N THR A 102 6.05 -9.46 17.08
CA THR A 102 6.19 -9.22 18.52
C THR A 102 6.10 -7.73 18.82
N GLN A 103 5.30 -7.33 19.79
CA GLN A 103 5.23 -5.96 20.28
C GLN A 103 6.62 -5.45 20.67
N GLY A 104 6.96 -4.24 20.22
CA GLY A 104 8.22 -3.56 20.54
C GLY A 104 9.42 -4.06 19.74
N ALA A 105 9.25 -5.04 18.85
CA ALA A 105 10.30 -5.45 17.93
C ALA A 105 10.56 -4.41 16.82
N LYS A 106 11.64 -4.60 16.06
CA LYS A 106 11.94 -3.81 14.86
C LYS A 106 10.90 -4.07 13.76
N ALA A 107 10.81 -3.14 12.81
CA ALA A 107 9.96 -3.30 11.64
C ALA A 107 10.31 -4.58 10.86
N ARG A 108 9.27 -5.28 10.42
CA ARG A 108 9.38 -6.49 9.60
C ARG A 108 8.87 -6.17 8.21
N TYR A 109 9.54 -6.74 7.22
CA TYR A 109 9.28 -6.52 5.80
C TYR A 109 8.87 -7.85 5.17
N CYS A 110 7.89 -7.80 4.26
CA CYS A 110 7.44 -8.97 3.53
C CYS A 110 7.10 -8.61 2.08
N GLY A 111 7.41 -9.52 1.15
CA GLY A 111 7.00 -9.37 -0.24
C GLY A 111 5.49 -9.42 -0.39
N ALA A 112 4.98 -8.69 -1.36
CA ALA A 112 3.57 -8.75 -1.73
C ALA A 112 3.34 -9.79 -2.83
N TYR A 113 2.10 -10.27 -2.96
CA TYR A 113 1.66 -11.07 -4.10
C TYR A 113 1.24 -10.16 -5.25
N LYS A 114 1.26 -10.71 -6.47
CA LYS A 114 0.88 -9.95 -7.69
C LYS A 114 -0.51 -9.31 -7.60
N VAL A 115 -1.45 -9.92 -6.88
CA VAL A 115 -2.81 -9.39 -6.72
C VAL A 115 -2.85 -8.04 -5.98
N ALA A 116 -1.83 -7.72 -5.18
CA ALA A 116 -1.72 -6.45 -4.46
C ALA A 116 -1.02 -5.34 -5.26
N ASN A 117 -0.42 -5.66 -6.41
CA ASN A 117 0.29 -4.67 -7.22
C ASN A 117 -0.70 -3.73 -7.91
N LYS A 118 -0.43 -2.41 -7.86
CA LYS A 118 -1.32 -1.39 -8.42
C LYS A 118 -2.77 -1.54 -7.95
N ASN A 119 -2.94 -1.85 -6.67
CA ASN A 119 -4.24 -2.15 -6.08
C ASN A 119 -4.41 -1.51 -4.71
N THR A 120 -5.66 -1.37 -4.29
CA THR A 120 -6.02 -0.96 -2.95
C THR A 120 -5.69 -2.10 -1.98
N THR A 121 -4.91 -1.76 -0.96
CA THR A 121 -4.45 -2.67 0.09
C THR A 121 -4.85 -2.15 1.46
N TYR A 122 -4.78 -3.00 2.48
CA TYR A 122 -4.99 -2.61 3.88
C TYR A 122 -4.16 -3.53 4.77
N LEU A 123 -3.75 -3.05 5.94
CA LEU A 123 -3.14 -3.90 6.95
C LEU A 123 -4.23 -4.77 7.56
N ALA A 124 -4.12 -6.08 7.41
CA ALA A 124 -5.00 -7.04 8.06
C ALA A 124 -4.26 -7.69 9.23
N ALA A 125 -5.00 -8.03 10.27
CA ALA A 125 -4.44 -8.62 11.47
C ALA A 125 -5.42 -9.52 12.21
N GLU A 126 -4.89 -10.45 12.99
CA GLU A 126 -5.62 -11.25 13.97
C GLU A 126 -4.74 -11.51 15.20
N ASN A 127 -5.36 -11.88 16.30
CA ASN A 127 -4.60 -12.37 17.45
C ASN A 127 -3.97 -13.74 17.10
N ASN A 128 -2.73 -13.97 17.53
CA ASN A 128 -2.00 -15.21 17.25
C ASN A 128 -2.44 -16.38 18.14
N ASN A 129 -3.31 -16.12 19.13
CA ASN A 129 -3.89 -17.13 20.01
C ASN A 129 -5.43 -17.04 20.02
N TYR A 130 -6.07 -18.18 20.31
CA TYR A 130 -7.51 -18.25 20.42
C TYR A 130 -7.96 -17.77 21.80
N THR A 131 -8.66 -16.63 21.84
CA THR A 131 -9.15 -16.00 23.07
C THR A 131 -10.48 -15.30 22.85
N SER A 132 -11.36 -15.29 23.84
CA SER A 132 -12.62 -14.52 23.80
C SER A 132 -12.43 -13.02 24.06
N LYS A 133 -11.20 -12.59 24.36
CA LYS A 133 -10.85 -11.20 24.67
C LYS A 133 -10.55 -10.40 23.41
N THR A 134 -10.77 -9.09 23.50
CA THR A 134 -10.37 -8.10 22.50
C THR A 134 -9.15 -7.35 23.02
N TYR A 135 -8.17 -7.09 22.15
CA TYR A 135 -7.00 -6.29 22.49
C TYR A 135 -6.84 -5.14 21.51
N TYR A 136 -6.38 -4.01 22.01
CA TYR A 136 -6.04 -2.87 21.18
C TYR A 136 -4.57 -2.95 20.78
N VAL A 137 -4.28 -2.63 19.52
CA VAL A 137 -2.93 -2.62 18.96
C VAL A 137 -2.71 -1.37 18.13
N ASP A 138 -1.51 -0.81 18.28
CA ASP A 138 -1.06 0.36 17.52
C ASP A 138 0.39 0.19 17.06
N GLY A 139 0.74 0.93 16.02
CA GLY A 139 2.05 0.77 15.40
C GLY A 139 2.21 1.59 14.14
N ILE A 140 3.15 1.15 13.32
CA ILE A 140 3.36 1.69 11.98
C ILE A 140 3.33 0.58 10.95
N TRP A 141 2.92 0.93 9.73
CA TRP A 141 2.99 0.07 8.57
C TRP A 141 3.24 0.91 7.32
N ASP A 142 3.44 0.25 6.20
CA ASP A 142 3.41 0.87 4.88
C ASP A 142 3.03 -0.17 3.85
N GLU A 143 2.22 0.22 2.86
CA GLU A 143 1.82 -0.69 1.79
C GLU A 143 2.98 -1.04 0.85
N GLU A 144 4.05 -0.24 0.82
CA GLU A 144 5.26 -0.41 0.01
C GLU A 144 6.40 0.48 0.56
N THR A 145 7.66 0.32 0.13
CA THR A 145 8.80 0.97 0.83
C THR A 145 9.89 1.59 -0.05
N TRP A 146 9.80 1.52 -1.39
CA TRP A 146 10.75 2.17 -2.33
C TRP A 146 10.24 2.33 -3.77
#